data_AF-K3VK82-F1
#
_entry.id   AF-K3VK82-F1
#
_cell.length_a   1.000
_cell.length_b   1.000
_cell.length_c   1.000
_cell.angle_alpha   90.00
_cell.angle_beta   90.00
_cell.angle_gamma   90.00
#
_symmetry.space_group_name_H-M   'P 1'
#
loop_
_entity.id
_entity.type
_entity.pdbx_description
1 polymer ?
#
loop_
_entity_poly.entity_id
_entity_poly.type
_entity_poly.pdbx_seq_one_letter_code
_entity_poly.pdbx_strand_id
1 'polypeptide(L)'
;MMPSVRRFHGQTMVAAAPSICSGPAASSTIKMASSSASWTTYLWRLILAVLAPSTALLPFGAWVVSVWGSPVLDLHVQPHFSVQQKAPIQTGIPFEISTTSGFNCFNPNLPNVTIYATGGTIAGSASSADQTTGYRSAALGVDSLIDAVPQLCNVANVRGVQFANTDSIDMSSAMLRILAKQIQDDLDSPFTQGAVVTHGTDTLDESAFFLDLTIQSDKPVVVTGSMRPATAISADGPMNLLSSVILAATASARGRGVMIAMNDRIGSARFTTKVNANHLDAFQAPDSGMLGTFVNVQPVFFYPPSRPLGHRHFDLQPITNNGRRFGRSAAPGAGSSALPQVDVLYAYQELSVGMFQAAIDLGAQGIVLAGMGAGFWTSKGTEEIRRIVHETDIPVIVSRRPEGGFVGPCEAGIGAGFLNPQKARIQLQLALETKMDNDAIKALFEHSGVH
;
A
#
# COMPACT_ATOMS: atom_id res chain seq x y z
N MET A 1 -65.75 -32.59 34.08
CA MET A 1 -65.96 -31.17 34.43
C MET A 1 -64.77 -30.36 33.94
N MET A 2 -64.97 -29.06 33.67
CA MET A 2 -63.95 -28.06 33.32
C MET A 2 -63.50 -27.32 34.62
N PRO A 3 -62.51 -26.39 34.65
CA PRO A 3 -61.65 -25.85 33.56
C PRO A 3 -60.16 -25.50 33.89
N SER A 4 -59.44 -25.02 32.86
CA SER A 4 -58.44 -23.88 32.91
C SER A 4 -57.04 -24.12 33.52
N VAL A 5 -55.92 -23.40 33.22
CA VAL A 5 -55.48 -22.39 32.20
C VAL A 5 -53.94 -22.14 32.43
N ARG A 6 -53.04 -21.54 31.61
CA ARG A 6 -52.93 -20.74 30.35
C ARG A 6 -52.06 -21.54 29.31
N ARG A 7 -51.96 -21.28 27.99
CA ARG A 7 -51.41 -20.17 27.14
C ARG A 7 -49.89 -19.89 27.25
N PHE A 8 -49.12 -19.61 26.16
CA PHE A 8 -49.36 -19.60 24.69
C PHE A 8 -48.02 -19.62 23.90
N HIS A 9 -48.01 -20.20 22.70
CA HIS A 9 -47.22 -19.93 21.45
C HIS A 9 -45.71 -19.56 21.50
N GLY A 10 -44.88 -19.84 20.48
CA GLY A 10 -45.11 -20.59 19.23
C GLY A 10 -44.01 -20.32 18.17
N GLN A 11 -43.57 -21.36 17.45
CA GLN A 11 -42.68 -21.33 16.28
C GLN A 11 -43.25 -22.22 15.17
N THR A 12 -42.94 -21.93 13.88
CA THR A 12 -42.23 -22.87 12.96
C THR A 12 -41.93 -22.23 11.59
N MET A 13 -41.05 -22.87 10.82
CA MET A 13 -40.65 -22.53 9.44
C MET A 13 -41.47 -23.33 8.40
N VAL A 14 -41.26 -23.08 7.10
CA VAL A 14 -40.76 -24.04 6.05
C VAL A 14 -41.07 -23.49 4.62
N ALA A 15 -40.27 -23.89 3.62
CA ALA A 15 -40.24 -23.36 2.25
C ALA A 15 -40.94 -24.24 1.19
N ALA A 16 -41.20 -23.68 -0.01
CA ALA A 16 -41.13 -24.36 -1.34
C ALA A 16 -41.35 -23.35 -2.51
N ALA A 17 -40.94 -23.71 -3.73
CA ALA A 17 -41.10 -22.93 -4.98
C ALA A 17 -42.10 -23.58 -5.97
N PRO A 18 -42.48 -22.91 -7.09
CA PRO A 18 -41.95 -23.34 -8.41
C PRO A 18 -41.76 -22.20 -9.46
N SER A 19 -41.48 -22.56 -10.72
CA SER A 19 -41.18 -21.71 -11.90
C SER A 19 -42.27 -21.77 -13.02
N ILE A 20 -42.01 -21.27 -14.25
CA ILE A 20 -42.82 -21.23 -15.53
C ILE A 20 -43.36 -19.82 -15.92
N CYS A 21 -43.36 -19.29 -17.18
CA CYS A 21 -42.58 -19.53 -18.43
C CYS A 21 -42.74 -18.42 -19.53
N SER A 22 -41.70 -18.26 -20.38
CA SER A 22 -41.68 -18.14 -21.87
C SER A 22 -42.31 -16.98 -22.71
N GLY A 23 -41.44 -16.13 -23.30
CA GLY A 23 -41.49 -15.58 -24.70
C GLY A 23 -42.54 -14.51 -25.09
N PRO A 24 -42.52 -13.95 -26.34
CA PRO A 24 -41.43 -13.86 -27.33
C PRO A 24 -41.24 -12.45 -27.99
N ALA A 25 -40.34 -12.38 -28.97
CA ALA A 25 -39.75 -11.24 -29.70
C ALA A 25 -40.63 -10.11 -30.31
N ALA A 26 -40.00 -8.94 -30.50
CA ALA A 26 -40.23 -7.99 -31.60
C ALA A 26 -38.91 -7.28 -31.99
N SER A 27 -38.73 -6.87 -33.25
CA SER A 27 -37.53 -6.15 -33.71
C SER A 27 -37.86 -4.89 -34.50
N SER A 28 -36.94 -3.91 -34.47
CA SER A 28 -36.85 -2.87 -35.49
C SER A 28 -35.40 -2.40 -35.63
N THR A 29 -34.85 -2.53 -36.84
CA THR A 29 -33.51 -2.02 -37.18
C THR A 29 -33.68 -0.70 -37.91
N ILE A 30 -33.04 0.37 -37.43
CA ILE A 30 -32.89 1.62 -38.18
C ILE A 30 -31.41 1.82 -38.49
N LYS A 31 -31.05 1.75 -39.77
CA LYS A 31 -29.79 2.30 -40.28
C LYS A 31 -30.03 3.75 -40.70
N MET A 32 -29.25 4.66 -40.16
CA MET A 32 -28.88 5.92 -40.82
C MET A 32 -27.38 6.11 -40.67
N ALA A 33 -26.76 6.80 -41.63
CA ALA A 33 -25.32 6.99 -41.69
C ALA A 33 -24.97 8.48 -41.84
N SER A 34 -23.79 8.84 -41.35
CA SER A 34 -23.03 10.07 -41.65
C SER A 34 -23.76 11.42 -41.56
N SER A 35 -23.55 12.14 -40.47
CA SER A 35 -23.23 13.57 -40.52
C SER A 35 -22.38 13.98 -39.29
N SER A 36 -21.74 15.15 -39.38
CA SER A 36 -20.66 15.61 -38.50
C SER A 36 -21.13 16.32 -37.21
N ALA A 37 -20.33 16.18 -36.15
CA ALA A 37 -20.21 17.06 -34.97
C ALA A 37 -21.46 17.27 -34.07
N SER A 38 -21.42 16.71 -32.85
CA SER A 38 -22.52 16.77 -31.89
C SER A 38 -22.20 17.53 -30.59
N TRP A 39 -22.47 18.84 -30.59
CA TRP A 39 -23.19 19.60 -29.54
C TRP A 39 -22.79 19.59 -28.03
N THR A 40 -21.85 18.76 -27.56
CA THR A 40 -21.55 18.63 -26.11
C THR A 40 -20.76 19.79 -25.51
N THR A 41 -20.07 20.61 -26.32
CA THR A 41 -19.20 21.69 -25.86
C THR A 41 -19.90 22.99 -25.44
N TYR A 42 -21.20 23.16 -25.74
CA TYR A 42 -21.87 24.46 -25.56
C TYR A 42 -22.57 24.66 -24.20
N LEU A 43 -23.01 23.60 -23.52
CA LEU A 43 -23.75 23.72 -22.25
C LEU A 43 -22.86 24.21 -21.08
N TRP A 44 -21.59 23.80 -21.03
CA TRP A 44 -20.69 24.12 -19.92
C TRP A 44 -20.30 25.61 -19.80
N ARG A 45 -20.43 26.40 -20.87
CA ARG A 45 -20.10 27.84 -20.84
C ARG A 45 -21.20 28.73 -20.25
N LEU A 46 -22.43 28.22 -20.08
CA LEU A 46 -23.55 29.00 -19.52
C LEU A 46 -23.64 28.92 -17.98
N ILE A 47 -23.13 27.85 -17.36
CA ILE A 47 -23.29 27.59 -15.92
C ILE A 47 -22.32 28.44 -15.07
N LEU A 48 -21.13 28.77 -15.59
CA LEU A 48 -20.12 29.56 -14.88
C LEU A 48 -20.33 31.10 -14.94
N ALA A 49 -21.34 31.58 -15.66
CA ALA A 49 -21.57 33.02 -15.88
C ALA A 49 -22.50 33.69 -14.83
N VAL A 50 -23.06 32.93 -13.89
CA VAL A 50 -24.17 33.37 -13.02
C VAL A 50 -23.76 33.65 -11.56
N LEU A 51 -22.52 33.33 -11.16
CA LEU A 51 -22.04 33.50 -9.78
C LEU A 51 -20.83 34.43 -9.67
N ALA A 52 -21.06 35.71 -9.96
CA ALA A 52 -20.15 36.81 -9.66
C ALA A 52 -20.93 38.02 -9.10
N PRO A 53 -20.87 38.31 -7.78
CA PRO A 53 -21.50 39.50 -7.22
C PRO A 53 -20.65 40.74 -7.54
N SER A 54 -21.17 41.63 -8.39
CA SER A 54 -20.49 42.88 -8.75
C SER A 54 -20.53 43.91 -7.62
N THR A 55 -19.47 44.73 -7.58
CA THR A 55 -19.27 45.85 -6.65
C THR A 55 -20.40 46.88 -6.63
N ALA A 56 -20.69 47.42 -5.44
CA ALA A 56 -21.32 48.73 -5.25
C ALA A 56 -20.34 49.68 -4.54
N LEU A 57 -20.46 50.99 -4.78
CA LEU A 57 -19.50 52.02 -4.36
C LEU A 57 -20.20 53.20 -3.66
N LEU A 58 -19.36 54.10 -3.11
CA LEU A 58 -19.67 55.45 -2.56
C LEU A 58 -20.11 55.51 -1.09
N PRO A 59 -19.77 56.59 -0.35
CA PRO A 59 -18.57 57.44 -0.46
C PRO A 59 -17.86 57.70 0.90
N PHE A 60 -16.78 58.49 0.87
CA PHE A 60 -15.99 58.88 2.06
C PHE A 60 -16.75 59.79 3.04
N GLY A 61 -16.47 59.60 4.34
CA GLY A 61 -16.76 60.57 5.41
C GLY A 61 -15.82 60.32 6.60
N ALA A 62 -14.99 61.29 6.96
CA ALA A 62 -13.96 61.13 7.99
C ALA A 62 -14.40 61.73 9.33
N TRP A 63 -14.18 60.99 10.43
CA TRP A 63 -14.21 61.52 11.80
C TRP A 63 -13.13 60.83 12.65
N VAL A 64 -12.44 61.63 13.47
CA VAL A 64 -11.38 61.17 14.38
C VAL A 64 -11.89 61.28 15.81
N VAL A 65 -11.96 60.16 16.54
CA VAL A 65 -12.00 60.13 18.01
C VAL A 65 -11.16 58.95 18.50
N SER A 66 -10.27 59.23 19.45
CA SER A 66 -9.44 58.22 20.13
C SER A 66 -10.16 57.64 21.35
N VAL A 67 -10.10 56.32 21.54
CA VAL A 67 -10.34 55.66 22.83
C VAL A 67 -9.20 54.69 23.10
N TRP A 68 -8.67 54.71 24.32
CA TRP A 68 -7.55 53.86 24.75
C TRP A 68 -8.02 52.44 25.09
N GLY A 69 -7.20 51.44 24.76
CA GLY A 69 -7.35 50.05 25.18
C GLY A 69 -5.97 49.40 25.36
N SER A 70 -5.78 48.69 26.48
CA SER A 70 -4.53 48.01 26.83
C SER A 70 -4.20 46.85 25.88
N PRO A 71 -2.92 46.43 25.75
CA PRO A 71 -2.49 45.63 24.60
C PRO A 71 -3.04 44.19 24.61
N VAL A 72 -3.42 43.73 23.42
CA VAL A 72 -3.50 42.30 23.13
C VAL A 72 -2.08 41.72 23.22
N LEU A 73 -1.96 40.48 23.72
CA LEU A 73 -0.68 39.80 23.77
C LEU A 73 -0.26 39.43 22.33
N ASP A 74 0.68 40.19 21.76
CA ASP A 74 1.29 39.88 20.45
C ASP A 74 2.10 38.58 20.56
N LEU A 75 1.41 37.47 20.35
CA LEU A 75 1.96 36.12 20.35
C LEU A 75 2.84 35.98 19.11
N HIS A 76 4.09 36.43 19.24
CA HIS A 76 5.11 36.41 18.21
C HIS A 76 5.41 34.96 17.79
N VAL A 77 4.64 34.47 16.83
CA VAL A 77 4.97 33.28 16.04
C VAL A 77 6.17 33.65 15.16
N GLN A 78 7.35 33.63 15.79
CA GLN A 78 8.63 33.68 15.10
C GLN A 78 8.61 32.61 13.99
N PRO A 79 8.71 32.99 12.70
CA PRO A 79 8.78 32.01 11.65
C PRO A 79 10.14 31.31 11.75
N HIS A 80 10.18 30.19 12.45
CA HIS A 80 11.33 29.27 12.49
C HIS A 80 11.52 28.53 11.15
N PHE A 81 11.43 29.26 10.04
CA PHE A 81 12.14 28.97 8.81
C PHE A 81 13.64 29.17 9.06
N SER A 82 14.21 28.23 9.82
CA SER A 82 15.64 28.00 9.85
C SER A 82 16.07 27.70 8.42
N VAL A 83 16.62 28.71 7.73
CA VAL A 83 17.29 28.54 6.45
C VAL A 83 18.57 27.76 6.70
N GLN A 84 18.43 26.44 6.87
CA GLN A 84 19.53 25.52 6.67
C GLN A 84 20.05 25.78 5.27
N GLN A 85 21.28 26.27 5.16
CA GLN A 85 22.04 26.20 3.92
C GLN A 85 22.17 24.72 3.57
N LYS A 86 21.25 24.21 2.75
CA LYS A 86 21.37 22.88 2.17
C LYS A 86 22.73 22.83 1.47
N ALA A 87 23.62 21.95 1.93
CA ALA A 87 24.74 21.53 1.11
C ALA A 87 24.19 21.12 -0.27
N PRO A 88 24.87 21.50 -1.37
CA PRO A 88 24.35 21.25 -2.71
C PRO A 88 24.06 19.76 -2.88
N ILE A 89 22.86 19.46 -3.38
CA ILE A 89 22.45 18.07 -3.65
C ILE A 89 23.45 17.52 -4.66
N GLN A 90 24.09 16.39 -4.33
CA GLN A 90 25.05 15.77 -5.23
C GLN A 90 24.31 15.12 -6.40
N THR A 91 24.18 15.88 -7.48
CA THR A 91 23.59 15.49 -8.76
C THR A 91 24.71 15.26 -9.76
N GLY A 92 25.15 14.00 -9.89
CA GLY A 92 26.37 13.67 -10.64
C GLY A 92 26.47 12.19 -11.00
N ILE A 93 27.48 11.88 -11.80
CA ILE A 93 27.72 10.55 -12.36
C ILE A 93 28.12 9.59 -11.21
N PRO A 94 27.46 8.43 -11.01
CA PRO A 94 26.64 7.70 -11.99
C PRO A 94 25.13 7.59 -11.63
N PHE A 95 24.42 8.72 -11.50
CA PHE A 95 22.95 8.69 -11.64
C PHE A 95 22.56 8.84 -13.12
N GLU A 96 22.23 7.72 -13.77
CA GLU A 96 21.66 7.67 -15.11
C GLU A 96 20.18 8.12 -15.02
N ILE A 97 19.73 9.05 -15.87
CA ILE A 97 18.31 9.38 -16.01
C ILE A 97 17.63 8.40 -16.98
N SER A 98 16.30 8.25 -16.95
CA SER A 98 15.60 7.69 -18.11
C SER A 98 15.71 8.68 -19.28
N THR A 99 16.00 8.16 -20.47
CA THR A 99 16.15 8.93 -21.71
C THR A 99 15.23 8.33 -22.77
N THR A 100 13.97 8.78 -22.80
CA THR A 100 13.01 8.45 -23.85
C THR A 100 12.99 9.58 -24.90
N SER A 101 12.18 9.44 -25.95
CA SER A 101 11.94 10.52 -26.92
C SER A 101 11.03 11.65 -26.38
N GLY A 102 10.32 11.43 -25.28
CA GLY A 102 9.49 12.44 -24.59
C GLY A 102 10.09 12.94 -23.27
N PHE A 103 10.87 12.12 -22.59
CA PHE A 103 11.43 12.35 -21.27
C PHE A 103 12.96 12.32 -21.33
N ASN A 104 13.55 13.52 -21.43
CA ASN A 104 15.00 13.74 -21.36
C ASN A 104 15.25 15.06 -20.62
N CYS A 105 14.99 15.05 -19.31
CA CYS A 105 15.06 16.22 -18.45
C CYS A 105 16.00 15.97 -17.27
N PHE A 106 17.02 16.83 -17.14
CA PHE A 106 17.94 16.86 -16.03
C PHE A 106 18.08 18.29 -15.51
N ASN A 107 17.98 18.46 -14.20
CA ASN A 107 18.21 19.71 -13.51
C ASN A 107 19.08 19.42 -12.27
N PRO A 108 20.31 19.98 -12.16
CA PRO A 108 21.20 19.68 -11.05
C PRO A 108 20.69 20.17 -9.69
N ASN A 109 19.62 20.99 -9.66
CA ASN A 109 18.98 21.48 -8.43
C ASN A 109 17.83 20.58 -7.95
N LEU A 110 17.39 19.60 -8.77
CA LEU A 110 16.35 18.64 -8.39
C LEU A 110 16.97 17.36 -7.79
N PRO A 111 16.29 16.69 -6.85
CA PRO A 111 16.74 15.43 -6.31
C PRO A 111 16.58 14.29 -7.33
N ASN A 112 17.46 13.30 -7.22
CA ASN A 112 17.51 12.10 -8.04
C ASN A 112 16.66 10.99 -7.41
N VAL A 113 15.72 10.42 -8.17
CA VAL A 113 14.78 9.37 -7.71
C VAL A 113 14.75 8.21 -8.70
N THR A 114 14.99 6.98 -8.23
CA THR A 114 14.82 5.77 -9.04
C THR A 114 13.41 5.22 -8.90
N ILE A 115 12.75 4.93 -10.03
CA ILE A 115 11.47 4.23 -10.11
C ILE A 115 11.73 2.77 -10.51
N TYR A 116 11.45 1.85 -9.59
CA TYR A 116 11.48 0.41 -9.83
C TYR A 116 10.09 -0.08 -10.24
N ALA A 117 9.92 -0.48 -11.49
CA ALA A 117 8.67 -1.08 -11.96
C ALA A 117 8.68 -2.60 -11.75
N THR A 118 7.69 -3.11 -11.02
CA THR A 118 7.45 -4.56 -10.90
C THR A 118 6.31 -5.05 -11.81
N GLY A 119 5.39 -4.15 -12.20
CA GLY A 119 4.26 -4.43 -13.10
C GLY A 119 2.94 -3.93 -12.52
N GLY A 120 1.96 -4.83 -12.43
CA GLY A 120 0.66 -4.54 -11.83
C GLY A 120 -0.29 -3.64 -12.65
N THR A 121 -1.41 -3.28 -12.03
CA THR A 121 -2.49 -2.44 -12.58
C THR A 121 -2.06 -1.06 -13.03
N ILE A 122 -1.06 -0.43 -12.39
CA ILE A 122 -0.52 0.87 -12.81
C ILE A 122 0.15 0.78 -14.19
N ALA A 123 0.74 -0.37 -14.52
CA ALA A 123 1.20 -0.73 -15.87
C ALA A 123 0.14 -1.50 -16.67
N GLY A 124 -1.11 -1.58 -16.20
CA GLY A 124 -2.17 -2.38 -16.81
C GLY A 124 -2.85 -1.70 -18.00
N SER A 125 -3.34 -2.49 -18.95
CA SER A 125 -4.02 -2.04 -20.16
C SER A 125 -5.29 -2.83 -20.43
N ALA A 126 -6.35 -2.13 -20.82
CA ALA A 126 -7.68 -2.68 -21.10
C ALA A 126 -8.07 -2.46 -22.57
N SER A 127 -9.13 -3.13 -23.04
CA SER A 127 -9.57 -3.00 -24.45
C SER A 127 -10.46 -1.77 -24.71
N SER A 128 -11.09 -1.23 -23.66
CA SER A 128 -11.86 0.02 -23.69
C SER A 128 -11.58 0.86 -22.44
N ALA A 129 -11.88 2.17 -22.50
CA ALA A 129 -11.56 3.10 -21.42
C ALA A 129 -12.53 3.03 -20.21
N ASP A 130 -13.68 2.40 -20.37
CA ASP A 130 -14.63 2.07 -19.29
C ASP A 130 -14.34 0.72 -18.62
N GLN A 131 -13.49 -0.13 -19.23
CA GLN A 131 -13.10 -1.42 -18.66
C GLN A 131 -12.15 -1.25 -17.46
N THR A 132 -12.74 -1.25 -16.26
CA THR A 132 -12.03 -1.14 -14.97
C THR A 132 -11.76 -2.48 -14.28
N THR A 133 -12.14 -3.61 -14.90
CA THR A 133 -11.89 -4.99 -14.41
C THR A 133 -11.55 -5.92 -15.58
N GLY A 134 -10.87 -7.04 -15.30
CA GLY A 134 -10.50 -8.04 -16.33
C GLY A 134 -9.53 -7.52 -17.41
N TYR A 135 -8.81 -6.45 -17.11
CA TYR A 135 -7.76 -5.88 -17.96
C TYR A 135 -6.47 -6.72 -17.85
N ARG A 136 -5.53 -6.51 -18.79
CA ARG A 136 -4.19 -7.11 -18.68
C ARG A 136 -3.33 -6.26 -17.74
N SER A 137 -3.09 -6.76 -16.53
CA SER A 137 -2.06 -6.27 -15.62
C SER A 137 -0.67 -6.35 -16.26
N ALA A 138 0.29 -5.52 -15.84
CA ALA A 138 1.70 -5.59 -16.29
C ALA A 138 1.87 -5.60 -17.85
N ALA A 139 1.20 -4.67 -18.53
CA ALA A 139 1.18 -4.56 -19.99
C ALA A 139 2.13 -3.48 -20.54
N LEU A 140 2.44 -2.44 -19.74
CA LEU A 140 3.27 -1.28 -20.12
C LEU A 140 4.68 -1.37 -19.50
N GLY A 141 5.64 -0.64 -20.06
CA GLY A 141 6.99 -0.49 -19.51
C GLY A 141 7.13 0.73 -18.59
N VAL A 142 8.19 0.75 -17.77
CA VAL A 142 8.51 1.85 -16.84
C VAL A 142 8.60 3.21 -17.56
N ASP A 143 9.22 3.23 -18.74
CA ASP A 143 9.35 4.43 -19.55
C ASP A 143 8.00 4.95 -20.06
N SER A 144 7.04 4.05 -20.34
CA SER A 144 5.66 4.44 -20.68
C SER A 144 4.90 5.05 -19.50
N LEU A 145 5.25 4.68 -18.26
CA LEU A 145 4.68 5.32 -17.05
C LEU A 145 5.29 6.70 -16.81
N ILE A 146 6.58 6.87 -17.10
CA ILE A 146 7.31 8.14 -17.00
C ILE A 146 6.81 9.12 -18.08
N ASP A 147 6.73 8.69 -19.33
CA ASP A 147 6.23 9.50 -20.47
C ASP A 147 4.78 9.96 -20.27
N ALA A 148 3.96 9.17 -19.55
CA ALA A 148 2.58 9.54 -19.22
C ALA A 148 2.46 10.66 -18.17
N VAL A 149 3.55 11.00 -17.46
CA VAL A 149 3.56 12.00 -16.38
C VAL A 149 4.74 12.98 -16.56
N PRO A 150 4.76 13.80 -17.63
CA PRO A 150 5.86 14.73 -17.91
C PRO A 150 6.08 15.79 -16.81
N GLN A 151 5.11 15.97 -15.90
CA GLN A 151 5.25 16.81 -14.70
C GLN A 151 6.39 16.36 -13.78
N LEU A 152 6.82 15.10 -13.86
CA LEU A 152 7.97 14.56 -13.11
C LEU A 152 9.25 15.38 -13.33
N CYS A 153 9.46 15.91 -14.55
CA CYS A 153 10.60 16.78 -14.88
C CYS A 153 10.71 18.06 -14.03
N ASN A 154 9.63 18.48 -13.37
CA ASN A 154 9.62 19.69 -12.54
C ASN A 154 10.00 19.41 -11.08
N VAL A 155 10.09 18.14 -10.67
CA VAL A 155 10.17 17.75 -9.25
C VAL A 155 11.32 16.79 -8.92
N ALA A 156 11.78 15.97 -9.87
CA ALA A 156 12.93 15.08 -9.68
C ALA A 156 13.65 14.79 -11.01
N ASN A 157 14.94 14.46 -10.92
CA ASN A 157 15.63 13.74 -12.00
C ASN A 157 15.28 12.25 -11.83
N VAL A 158 14.58 11.68 -12.80
CA VAL A 158 14.00 10.33 -12.69
C VAL A 158 14.84 9.30 -13.45
N ARG A 159 15.13 8.16 -12.81
CA ARG A 159 15.61 6.94 -13.46
C ARG A 159 14.50 5.89 -13.50
N GLY A 160 14.21 5.34 -14.67
CA GLY A 160 13.39 4.13 -14.80
C GLY A 160 14.25 2.86 -14.64
N VAL A 161 13.78 1.90 -13.85
CA VAL A 161 14.33 0.54 -13.76
C VAL A 161 13.18 -0.45 -13.92
N GLN A 162 13.16 -1.18 -15.04
CA GLN A 162 12.23 -2.29 -15.21
C GLN A 162 12.76 -3.50 -14.45
N PHE A 163 12.35 -3.65 -13.19
CA PHE A 163 12.75 -4.76 -12.33
C PHE A 163 12.04 -6.07 -12.73
N ALA A 164 10.73 -5.99 -12.94
CA ALA A 164 9.88 -7.06 -13.42
C ALA A 164 8.72 -6.48 -14.25
N ASN A 165 7.92 -7.33 -14.89
CA ASN A 165 6.61 -6.90 -15.43
C ASN A 165 5.62 -8.06 -15.22
N THR A 166 5.18 -8.17 -13.97
CA THR A 166 4.49 -9.32 -13.39
C THR A 166 3.27 -8.82 -12.61
N ASP A 167 2.28 -9.69 -12.37
CA ASP A 167 1.19 -9.33 -11.44
C ASP A 167 1.68 -9.40 -9.98
N SER A 168 1.07 -8.60 -9.11
CA SER A 168 1.23 -8.66 -7.66
C SER A 168 1.05 -10.08 -7.10
N ILE A 169 0.10 -10.85 -7.62
CA ILE A 169 -0.20 -12.19 -7.09
C ILE A 169 0.93 -13.21 -7.27
N ASP A 170 1.82 -12.98 -8.24
CA ASP A 170 3.00 -13.83 -8.52
C ASP A 170 4.30 -13.26 -7.90
N MET A 171 4.21 -12.21 -7.07
CA MET A 171 5.38 -11.59 -6.43
C MET A 171 5.99 -12.53 -5.38
N SER A 172 7.19 -13.02 -5.65
CA SER A 172 7.88 -13.99 -4.79
C SER A 172 8.83 -13.34 -3.78
N SER A 173 9.05 -14.00 -2.64
CA SER A 173 10.05 -13.56 -1.65
C SER A 173 11.48 -13.50 -2.23
N ALA A 174 11.77 -14.34 -3.22
CA ALA A 174 13.01 -14.31 -4.00
C ALA A 174 13.16 -13.00 -4.82
N MET A 175 12.09 -12.56 -5.49
CA MET A 175 12.04 -11.27 -6.18
C MET A 175 12.21 -10.11 -5.19
N LEU A 176 11.46 -10.13 -4.08
CA LEU A 176 11.50 -9.09 -3.06
C LEU A 176 12.91 -8.92 -2.43
N ARG A 177 13.63 -10.01 -2.17
CA ARG A 177 15.04 -9.97 -1.72
C ARG A 177 15.97 -9.25 -2.72
N ILE A 178 15.79 -9.50 -4.02
CA ILE A 178 16.62 -8.87 -5.07
C ILE A 178 16.23 -7.39 -5.23
N LEU A 179 14.93 -7.06 -5.18
CA LEU A 179 14.43 -5.69 -5.22
C LEU A 179 14.95 -4.86 -4.03
N ALA A 180 14.82 -5.37 -2.80
CA ALA A 180 15.36 -4.72 -1.60
C ALA A 180 16.87 -4.46 -1.72
N LYS A 181 17.64 -5.44 -2.22
CA LYS A 181 19.08 -5.30 -2.40
C LYS A 181 19.45 -4.26 -3.46
N GLN A 182 18.73 -4.21 -4.58
CA GLN A 182 18.95 -3.18 -5.61
C GLN A 182 18.60 -1.78 -5.09
N ILE A 183 17.51 -1.63 -4.33
CA ILE A 183 17.15 -0.36 -3.71
C ILE A 183 18.21 0.06 -2.68
N GLN A 184 18.69 -0.86 -1.83
CA GLN A 184 19.75 -0.54 -0.86
C GLN A 184 21.04 -0.05 -1.56
N ASP A 185 21.52 -0.76 -2.60
CA ASP A 185 22.71 -0.35 -3.37
C ASP A 185 22.57 1.07 -3.99
N ASP A 186 21.35 1.41 -4.39
CA ASP A 186 21.01 2.75 -4.90
C ASP A 186 20.95 3.79 -3.77
N LEU A 187 20.38 3.46 -2.61
CA LEU A 187 20.25 4.36 -1.47
C LEU A 187 21.54 4.53 -0.66
N ASP A 188 22.51 3.63 -0.79
CA ASP A 188 23.87 3.83 -0.25
C ASP A 188 24.65 4.88 -1.07
N SER A 189 24.37 5.01 -2.37
CA SER A 189 24.97 6.04 -3.23
C SER A 189 24.53 7.45 -2.81
N PRO A 190 25.45 8.43 -2.61
CA PRO A 190 25.06 9.81 -2.29
C PRO A 190 24.23 10.47 -3.42
N PHE A 191 24.37 9.97 -4.64
CA PHE A 191 23.73 10.48 -5.85
C PHE A 191 22.25 10.08 -6.02
N THR A 192 21.69 9.21 -5.17
CA THR A 192 20.24 8.90 -5.14
C THR A 192 19.65 9.46 -3.85
N GLN A 193 18.54 10.18 -3.92
CA GLN A 193 17.92 10.79 -2.72
C GLN A 193 16.68 10.05 -2.21
N GLY A 194 15.99 9.27 -3.05
CA GLY A 194 14.89 8.39 -2.67
C GLY A 194 14.55 7.38 -3.77
N ALA A 195 13.64 6.45 -3.49
CA ALA A 195 13.17 5.44 -4.44
C ALA A 195 11.64 5.32 -4.45
N VAL A 196 11.08 5.01 -5.62
CA VAL A 196 9.67 4.67 -5.82
C VAL A 196 9.58 3.24 -6.36
N VAL A 197 8.59 2.47 -5.92
CA VAL A 197 8.27 1.14 -6.45
C VAL A 197 6.85 1.17 -6.99
N THR A 198 6.66 0.96 -8.30
CA THR A 198 5.32 0.86 -8.91
C THR A 198 4.89 -0.61 -8.97
N HIS A 199 3.83 -0.94 -8.25
CA HIS A 199 3.42 -2.30 -7.90
C HIS A 199 1.95 -2.58 -8.24
N GLY A 200 1.61 -3.86 -8.38
CA GLY A 200 0.22 -4.32 -8.39
C GLY A 200 -0.39 -4.24 -6.99
N THR A 201 -1.69 -3.92 -6.89
CA THR A 201 -2.29 -3.53 -5.60
C THR A 201 -2.60 -4.69 -4.67
N ASP A 202 -2.69 -5.92 -5.16
CA ASP A 202 -3.19 -7.06 -4.36
C ASP A 202 -2.21 -7.57 -3.30
N THR A 203 -0.90 -7.35 -3.49
CA THR A 203 0.18 -7.69 -2.54
C THR A 203 1.10 -6.48 -2.26
N LEU A 204 0.57 -5.26 -2.44
CA LEU A 204 1.34 -4.03 -2.32
C LEU A 204 1.77 -3.77 -0.87
N ASP A 205 0.89 -4.02 0.11
CA ASP A 205 1.18 -3.82 1.52
C ASP A 205 2.11 -4.90 2.09
N GLU A 206 1.98 -6.15 1.62
CA GLU A 206 2.98 -7.20 1.82
C GLU A 206 4.36 -6.76 1.32
N SER A 207 4.45 -6.38 0.05
CA SER A 207 5.72 -6.01 -0.59
C SER A 207 6.34 -4.78 0.05
N ALA A 208 5.55 -3.77 0.38
CA ALA A 208 6.00 -2.59 1.11
C ALA A 208 6.51 -2.94 2.51
N PHE A 209 5.83 -3.84 3.24
CA PHE A 209 6.25 -4.25 4.57
C PHE A 209 7.53 -5.10 4.56
N PHE A 210 7.71 -5.97 3.57
CA PHE A 210 8.98 -6.65 3.35
C PHE A 210 10.14 -5.65 3.15
N LEU A 211 9.94 -4.63 2.31
CA LEU A 211 10.93 -3.58 2.09
C LEU A 211 11.20 -2.76 3.37
N ASP A 212 10.16 -2.47 4.17
CA ASP A 212 10.28 -1.74 5.45
C ASP A 212 11.19 -2.46 6.46
N LEU A 213 11.11 -3.78 6.49
CA LEU A 213 11.90 -4.62 7.39
C LEU A 213 13.32 -4.95 6.86
N THR A 214 13.61 -4.72 5.58
CA THR A 214 14.87 -5.18 4.94
C THR A 214 15.76 -4.06 4.39
N ILE A 215 15.23 -2.86 4.13
CA ILE A 215 16.03 -1.69 3.72
C ILE A 215 16.48 -0.92 4.96
N GLN A 216 17.79 -0.75 5.11
CA GLN A 216 18.40 0.07 6.15
C GLN A 216 18.85 1.42 5.58
N SER A 217 17.89 2.33 5.43
CA SER A 217 18.15 3.73 5.05
C SER A 217 17.17 4.68 5.74
N ASP A 218 17.55 5.97 5.81
CA ASP A 218 16.66 7.08 6.15
C ASP A 218 16.20 7.87 4.90
N LYS A 219 16.70 7.51 3.71
CA LYS A 219 16.19 8.06 2.45
C LYS A 219 14.77 7.54 2.20
N PRO A 220 13.85 8.33 1.62
CA PRO A 220 12.47 7.88 1.48
C PRO A 220 12.35 6.76 0.45
N VAL A 221 11.56 5.74 0.78
CA VAL A 221 11.13 4.68 -0.14
C VAL A 221 9.61 4.68 -0.16
N VAL A 222 9.04 4.75 -1.36
CA VAL A 222 7.60 4.89 -1.56
C VAL A 222 7.09 3.78 -2.47
N VAL A 223 6.16 2.96 -1.99
CA VAL A 223 5.45 1.97 -2.81
C VAL A 223 4.12 2.55 -3.26
N THR A 224 3.78 2.38 -4.54
CA THR A 224 2.58 2.95 -5.15
C THR A 224 2.03 2.02 -6.24
N GLY A 225 0.81 2.30 -6.69
CA GLY A 225 0.09 1.49 -7.65
C GLY A 225 -1.09 2.25 -8.24
N SER A 226 -2.07 1.50 -8.76
CA SER A 226 -3.29 2.04 -9.33
C SER A 226 -4.42 1.03 -9.11
N MET A 227 -5.62 1.50 -8.78
CA MET A 227 -6.81 0.63 -8.69
C MET A 227 -7.50 0.48 -10.05
N ARG A 228 -7.24 1.39 -11.00
CA ARG A 228 -7.68 1.33 -12.40
C ARG A 228 -6.50 1.13 -13.38
N PRO A 229 -6.67 0.42 -14.51
CA PRO A 229 -5.62 0.31 -15.52
C PRO A 229 -5.32 1.67 -16.16
N ALA A 230 -4.12 1.85 -16.70
CA ALA A 230 -3.65 3.11 -17.27
C ALA A 230 -4.51 3.64 -18.44
N THR A 231 -5.23 2.76 -19.13
CA THR A 231 -6.16 3.09 -20.22
C THR A 231 -7.55 3.56 -19.75
N ALA A 232 -7.85 3.54 -18.45
CA ALA A 232 -9.18 3.82 -17.94
C ALA A 232 -9.51 5.33 -17.84
N ILE A 233 -10.79 5.66 -17.99
CA ILE A 233 -11.33 6.99 -17.68
C ILE A 233 -11.07 7.29 -16.19
N SER A 234 -10.38 8.41 -15.94
CA SER A 234 -9.94 8.81 -14.60
C SER A 234 -9.17 7.69 -13.87
N ALA A 235 -8.16 7.12 -14.53
CA ALA A 235 -7.17 6.26 -13.90
C ALA A 235 -6.40 7.03 -12.80
N ASP A 236 -6.14 6.38 -11.67
CA ASP A 236 -5.51 6.98 -10.48
C ASP A 236 -3.96 6.95 -10.54
N GLY A 237 -3.39 5.98 -11.24
CA GLY A 237 -1.94 5.79 -11.42
C GLY A 237 -1.11 7.04 -11.74
N PRO A 238 -1.50 7.92 -12.69
CA PRO A 238 -0.71 9.13 -13.01
C PRO A 238 -0.53 10.09 -11.83
N MET A 239 -1.58 10.28 -11.00
CA MET A 239 -1.48 11.14 -9.81
C MET A 239 -0.74 10.42 -8.68
N ASN A 240 -1.03 9.13 -8.46
CA ASN A 240 -0.32 8.30 -7.48
C ASN A 240 1.20 8.31 -7.75
N LEU A 241 1.63 8.21 -9.02
CA LEU A 241 3.03 8.24 -9.42
C LEU A 241 3.69 9.61 -9.17
N LEU A 242 3.03 10.71 -9.55
CA LEU A 242 3.54 12.07 -9.33
C LEU A 242 3.70 12.35 -7.82
N SER A 243 2.66 12.07 -7.03
CA SER A 243 2.69 12.16 -5.56
C SER A 243 3.82 11.31 -4.96
N SER A 244 4.04 10.10 -5.49
CA SER A 244 5.09 9.19 -4.99
C SER A 244 6.50 9.71 -5.26
N VAL A 245 6.76 10.26 -6.46
CA VAL A 245 8.08 10.84 -6.78
C VAL A 245 8.33 12.12 -6.00
N ILE A 246 7.30 12.97 -5.80
CA ILE A 246 7.41 14.16 -4.92
C ILE A 246 7.69 13.74 -3.47
N LEU A 247 7.02 12.70 -2.97
CA LEU A 247 7.28 12.16 -1.64
C LEU A 247 8.70 11.57 -1.53
N ALA A 248 9.17 10.84 -2.54
CA ALA A 248 10.54 10.30 -2.59
C ALA A 248 11.62 11.40 -2.66
N ALA A 249 11.30 12.52 -3.33
CA ALA A 249 12.12 13.73 -3.41
C ALA A 249 12.13 14.57 -2.11
N THR A 250 11.19 14.35 -1.19
CA THR A 250 10.92 15.27 -0.06
C THR A 250 11.81 15.02 1.15
N ALA A 251 12.57 16.04 1.57
CA ALA A 251 13.49 15.95 2.71
C ALA A 251 12.81 15.64 4.06
N SER A 252 11.57 16.12 4.29
CA SER A 252 10.78 15.85 5.50
C SER A 252 10.10 14.46 5.51
N ALA A 253 10.24 13.69 4.43
CA ALA A 253 9.80 12.30 4.31
C ALA A 253 10.86 11.30 4.80
N ARG A 254 12.08 11.75 5.07
CA ARG A 254 13.19 10.94 5.58
C ARG A 254 12.90 10.35 6.96
N GLY A 255 13.43 9.16 7.22
CA GLY A 255 13.37 8.49 8.53
C GLY A 255 12.00 7.92 8.92
N ARG A 256 11.04 7.83 7.99
CA ARG A 256 9.64 7.40 8.23
C ARG A 256 9.36 5.92 7.94
N GLY A 257 10.40 5.13 7.67
CA GLY A 257 10.27 3.78 7.10
C GLY A 257 9.85 3.82 5.63
N VAL A 258 9.40 2.68 5.11
CA VAL A 258 8.75 2.61 3.79
C VAL A 258 7.33 3.16 3.90
N MET A 259 6.96 3.99 2.93
CA MET A 259 5.63 4.61 2.85
C MET A 259 4.83 4.02 1.69
N ILE A 260 3.51 4.01 1.83
CA ILE A 260 2.57 3.69 0.75
C ILE A 260 1.89 5.00 0.32
N ALA A 261 1.96 5.35 -0.96
CA ALA A 261 1.33 6.55 -1.52
C ALA A 261 0.25 6.16 -2.53
N MET A 262 -1.01 6.34 -2.14
CA MET A 262 -2.20 5.95 -2.90
C MET A 262 -3.34 6.94 -2.60
N ASN A 263 -4.05 7.42 -3.63
CA ASN A 263 -5.26 8.23 -3.53
C ASN A 263 -5.12 9.37 -2.50
N ASP A 264 -4.14 10.24 -2.74
CA ASP A 264 -3.75 11.41 -1.94
C ASP A 264 -3.45 11.14 -0.45
N ARG A 265 -3.21 9.90 -0.03
CA ARG A 265 -2.82 9.53 1.34
C ARG A 265 -1.39 8.98 1.43
N ILE A 266 -0.75 9.20 2.58
CA ILE A 266 0.58 8.70 2.90
C ILE A 266 0.45 7.69 4.05
N GLY A 267 0.51 6.40 3.74
CA GLY A 267 0.46 5.30 4.68
C GLY A 267 1.83 4.83 5.16
N SER A 268 1.88 4.15 6.31
CA SER A 268 3.06 3.41 6.76
C SER A 268 2.98 1.96 6.28
N ALA A 269 4.07 1.42 5.73
CA ALA A 269 4.13 0.05 5.25
C ALA A 269 3.70 -1.00 6.30
N ARG A 270 4.01 -0.79 7.59
CA ARG A 270 3.59 -1.70 8.67
C ARG A 270 2.06 -1.76 8.84
N PHE A 271 1.36 -0.64 8.75
CA PHE A 271 -0.06 -0.56 9.15
C PHE A 271 -1.07 -0.43 8.00
N THR A 272 -0.69 0.15 6.86
CA THR A 272 -1.62 0.36 5.74
C THR A 272 -1.86 -0.94 4.97
N THR A 273 -3.11 -1.36 4.81
CA THR A 273 -3.59 -2.62 4.20
C THR A 273 -4.66 -2.32 3.14
N LYS A 274 -4.92 -3.24 2.21
CA LYS A 274 -5.95 -3.12 1.17
C LYS A 274 -7.32 -3.61 1.68
N VAL A 275 -8.12 -2.70 2.26
CA VAL A 275 -9.42 -3.01 2.89
C VAL A 275 -10.61 -3.08 1.91
N ASN A 276 -10.39 -2.82 0.61
CA ASN A 276 -11.43 -2.89 -0.42
C ASN A 276 -10.87 -3.46 -1.73
N ALA A 277 -11.64 -4.31 -2.42
CA ALA A 277 -11.20 -4.97 -3.64
C ALA A 277 -11.14 -4.04 -4.88
N ASN A 278 -11.93 -2.96 -4.92
CA ASN A 278 -12.22 -2.22 -6.16
C ASN A 278 -12.19 -0.69 -6.05
N HIS A 279 -12.36 -0.10 -4.87
CA HIS A 279 -12.45 1.36 -4.70
C HIS A 279 -11.07 2.04 -4.72
N LEU A 280 -11.03 3.32 -5.13
CA LEU A 280 -9.77 4.09 -5.13
C LEU A 280 -9.22 4.35 -3.72
N ASP A 281 -10.07 4.39 -2.69
CA ASP A 281 -9.70 4.54 -1.27
C ASP A 281 -9.48 3.19 -0.56
N ALA A 282 -9.12 2.14 -1.31
CA ALA A 282 -8.88 0.81 -0.78
C ALA A 282 -7.71 0.69 0.22
N PHE A 283 -6.70 1.56 0.17
CA PHE A 283 -5.55 1.50 1.09
C PHE A 283 -5.82 2.32 2.34
N GLN A 284 -5.98 1.63 3.48
CA GLN A 284 -6.34 2.23 4.77
C GLN A 284 -5.49 1.63 5.91
N ALA A 285 -5.36 2.36 7.01
CA ALA A 285 -4.66 1.91 8.23
C ALA A 285 -5.63 2.05 9.42
N PRO A 286 -6.52 1.05 9.66
CA PRO A 286 -7.70 1.23 10.50
C PRO A 286 -7.40 1.68 11.94
N ASP A 287 -6.36 1.13 12.56
CA ASP A 287 -6.06 1.33 13.98
C ASP A 287 -5.12 2.53 14.26
N SER A 288 -4.32 2.95 13.27
CA SER A 288 -3.22 3.92 13.45
C SER A 288 -3.31 5.17 12.58
N GLY A 289 -4.18 5.19 11.57
CA GLY A 289 -4.33 6.32 10.66
C GLY A 289 -3.17 6.46 9.66
N MET A 290 -3.19 7.56 8.92
CA MET A 290 -2.18 7.88 7.90
C MET A 290 -1.07 8.75 8.48
N LEU A 291 0.16 8.62 7.96
CA LEU A 291 1.28 9.50 8.30
C LEU A 291 1.06 10.94 7.80
N GLY A 292 0.26 11.09 6.74
CA GLY A 292 -0.05 12.36 6.11
C GLY A 292 -1.00 12.23 4.92
N THR A 293 -1.18 13.34 4.23
CA THR A 293 -2.00 13.50 3.01
C THR A 293 -1.21 14.31 1.97
N PHE A 294 -1.62 14.28 0.71
CA PHE A 294 -1.16 15.23 -0.30
C PHE A 294 -2.14 16.41 -0.39
N VAL A 295 -1.61 17.62 -0.58
CA VAL A 295 -2.39 18.85 -0.88
C VAL A 295 -1.67 19.57 -2.02
N ASN A 296 -2.35 19.80 -3.14
CA ASN A 296 -1.71 20.26 -4.39
C ASN A 296 -0.46 19.42 -4.76
N VAL A 297 -0.59 18.09 -4.61
CA VAL A 297 0.47 17.08 -4.80
C VAL A 297 1.68 17.23 -3.86
N GLN A 298 1.65 18.14 -2.87
CA GLN A 298 2.70 18.29 -1.86
C GLN A 298 2.38 17.47 -0.59
N PRO A 299 3.35 16.74 -0.01
CA PRO A 299 3.12 15.91 1.17
C PRO A 299 3.00 16.75 2.46
N VAL A 300 1.87 16.60 3.14
CA VAL A 300 1.55 17.21 4.44
C VAL A 300 1.49 16.10 5.49
N PHE A 301 2.52 16.00 6.33
CA PHE A 301 2.57 15.02 7.42
C PHE A 301 1.83 15.53 8.66
N PHE A 302 1.08 14.65 9.32
CA PHE A 302 0.40 14.97 10.58
C PHE A 302 1.32 14.82 11.81
N TYR A 303 2.43 14.09 11.64
CA TYR A 303 3.36 13.75 12.72
C TYR A 303 4.82 14.07 12.35
N PRO A 304 5.70 14.34 13.33
CA PRO A 304 7.16 14.36 13.13
C PRO A 304 7.67 13.08 12.45
N PRO A 305 8.89 13.08 11.89
CA PRO A 305 9.52 11.84 11.40
C PRO A 305 9.64 10.80 12.52
N SER A 306 9.01 9.64 12.32
CA SER A 306 8.99 8.52 13.24
C SER A 306 8.84 7.21 12.48
N ARG A 307 9.32 6.12 13.08
CA ARG A 307 9.05 4.74 12.65
C ARG A 307 8.08 4.09 13.66
N PRO A 308 7.26 3.10 13.25
CA PRO A 308 6.41 2.36 14.18
C PRO A 308 7.20 1.68 15.32
N LEU A 309 6.58 1.57 16.50
CA LEU A 309 7.10 0.69 17.56
C LEU A 309 7.08 -0.77 17.09
N GLY A 310 8.09 -1.54 17.50
CA GLY A 310 8.33 -2.89 16.97
C GLY A 310 8.82 -2.95 15.52
N HIS A 311 9.25 -1.83 14.92
CA HIS A 311 10.06 -1.88 13.69
C HIS A 311 11.42 -2.53 14.00
N ARG A 312 11.87 -3.44 13.14
CA ARG A 312 13.16 -4.14 13.25
C ARG A 312 13.73 -4.32 11.85
N HIS A 313 15.01 -4.02 11.67
CA HIS A 313 15.73 -4.36 10.45
C HIS A 313 16.22 -5.82 10.49
N PHE A 314 16.12 -6.51 9.36
CA PHE A 314 16.61 -7.86 9.13
C PHE A 314 17.67 -7.83 8.03
N ASP A 315 18.93 -8.04 8.40
CA ASP A 315 20.02 -8.19 7.44
C ASP A 315 19.95 -9.58 6.77
N LEU A 316 19.62 -9.60 5.48
CA LEU A 316 19.41 -10.82 4.73
C LEU A 316 20.66 -11.23 3.98
N GLN A 317 21.08 -12.49 4.16
CA GLN A 317 22.25 -13.02 3.48
C GLN A 317 22.12 -12.89 1.95
N PRO A 318 23.18 -12.44 1.24
CA PRO A 318 23.11 -12.21 -0.19
C PRO A 318 22.77 -13.49 -0.95
N ILE A 319 21.75 -13.44 -1.82
CA ILE A 319 21.46 -14.55 -2.72
C ILE A 319 22.65 -14.69 -3.69
N THR A 320 23.38 -15.81 -3.56
CA THR A 320 24.43 -16.18 -4.50
C THR A 320 23.92 -17.28 -5.41
N ASN A 321 24.17 -17.15 -6.72
CA ASN A 321 23.73 -18.12 -7.71
C ASN A 321 25.00 -18.73 -8.34
N ASN A 322 25.41 -19.91 -7.85
CA ASN A 322 26.70 -20.54 -8.13
C ASN A 322 27.91 -19.58 -8.05
N GLY A 323 28.02 -18.87 -6.92
CA GLY A 323 29.11 -17.93 -6.64
C GLY A 323 29.04 -16.58 -7.39
N ARG A 324 28.10 -16.40 -8.32
CA ARG A 324 27.84 -15.09 -8.93
C ARG A 324 26.82 -14.31 -8.09
N ARG A 325 27.14 -13.04 -7.79
CA ARG A 325 26.16 -12.06 -7.31
C ARG A 325 25.23 -11.69 -8.47
N PHE A 326 23.94 -11.50 -8.20
CA PHE A 326 23.02 -10.93 -9.20
C PHE A 326 23.50 -9.52 -9.59
N GLY A 327 23.72 -9.29 -10.88
CA GLY A 327 24.08 -7.97 -11.41
C GLY A 327 22.85 -7.06 -11.59
N ARG A 328 23.08 -5.75 -11.72
CA ARG A 328 22.04 -4.71 -11.91
C ARG A 328 21.09 -4.92 -13.10
N SER A 329 21.39 -5.86 -14.01
CA SER A 329 20.58 -6.19 -15.20
C SER A 329 20.03 -7.63 -15.19
N ALA A 330 20.21 -8.40 -14.12
CA ALA A 330 19.79 -9.79 -14.05
C ALA A 330 18.35 -9.91 -13.52
N ALA A 331 17.39 -10.09 -14.43
CA ALA A 331 16.02 -10.49 -14.07
C ALA A 331 16.02 -11.83 -13.28
N PRO A 332 15.13 -12.02 -12.31
CA PRO A 332 15.15 -13.18 -11.42
C PRO A 332 14.79 -14.49 -12.13
N GLY A 333 15.80 -15.29 -12.45
CA GLY A 333 15.66 -16.70 -12.80
C GLY A 333 15.44 -17.59 -11.56
N ALA A 334 14.81 -18.75 -11.76
CA ALA A 334 14.32 -19.68 -10.72
C ALA A 334 15.42 -20.48 -9.98
N GLY A 335 16.50 -19.82 -9.55
CA GLY A 335 17.59 -20.40 -8.75
C GLY A 335 17.96 -19.54 -7.54
N SER A 336 17.02 -18.75 -7.04
CA SER A 336 17.17 -17.89 -5.86
C SER A 336 16.53 -18.55 -4.64
N SER A 337 17.20 -18.50 -3.48
CA SER A 337 16.70 -19.09 -2.23
C SER A 337 15.48 -18.31 -1.72
N ALA A 338 14.29 -18.91 -1.89
CA ALA A 338 13.08 -18.44 -1.23
C ALA A 338 13.26 -18.46 0.30
N LEU A 339 12.57 -17.57 0.99
CA LEU A 339 12.48 -17.58 2.46
C LEU A 339 11.81 -18.89 2.94
N PRO A 340 12.03 -19.30 4.21
CA PRO A 340 11.31 -20.39 4.86
C PRO A 340 9.80 -20.39 4.60
N GLN A 341 9.21 -21.58 4.41
CA GLN A 341 7.77 -21.71 4.16
C GLN A 341 7.01 -21.33 5.42
N VAL A 342 6.11 -20.35 5.29
CA VAL A 342 5.17 -19.94 6.33
C VAL A 342 3.80 -19.84 5.70
N ASP A 343 2.89 -20.65 6.21
CA ASP A 343 1.54 -20.81 5.68
C ASP A 343 0.49 -20.12 6.57
N VAL A 344 -0.57 -19.60 5.95
CA VAL A 344 -1.64 -18.85 6.62
C VAL A 344 -2.90 -19.71 6.68
N LEU A 345 -3.33 -20.09 7.88
CA LEU A 345 -4.57 -20.83 8.11
C LEU A 345 -5.69 -19.88 8.56
N TYR A 346 -6.87 -20.04 7.96
CA TYR A 346 -8.01 -19.12 8.16
C TYR A 346 -9.05 -19.71 9.13
N ALA A 347 -9.46 -18.94 10.15
CA ALA A 347 -10.43 -19.41 11.14
C ALA A 347 -11.88 -19.16 10.71
N TYR A 348 -12.70 -20.21 10.73
CA TYR A 348 -14.14 -20.17 10.45
C TYR A 348 -14.90 -21.22 11.26
N GLN A 349 -16.24 -21.17 11.24
CA GLN A 349 -17.07 -22.19 11.91
C GLN A 349 -16.89 -23.54 11.22
N GLU A 350 -16.81 -24.63 11.99
CA GLU A 350 -16.62 -26.00 11.48
C GLU A 350 -15.33 -26.21 10.66
N LEU A 351 -14.27 -25.41 10.92
CA LEU A 351 -12.95 -25.61 10.32
C LEU A 351 -12.40 -27.03 10.55
N SER A 352 -11.71 -27.58 9.55
CA SER A 352 -11.05 -28.87 9.65
C SER A 352 -9.67 -28.72 10.27
N VAL A 353 -9.45 -29.32 11.45
CA VAL A 353 -8.12 -29.32 12.11
C VAL A 353 -7.05 -30.05 11.29
N GLY A 354 -7.45 -30.93 10.34
CA GLY A 354 -6.52 -31.56 9.41
C GLY A 354 -5.78 -30.57 8.49
N MET A 355 -6.25 -29.32 8.37
CA MET A 355 -5.52 -28.25 7.65
C MET A 355 -4.19 -27.88 8.33
N PHE A 356 -4.08 -28.05 9.65
CA PHE A 356 -2.84 -27.79 10.38
C PHE A 356 -1.79 -28.85 10.07
N GLN A 357 -2.13 -30.13 10.25
CA GLN A 357 -1.24 -31.23 9.89
C GLN A 357 -0.87 -31.21 8.40
N ALA A 358 -1.81 -30.86 7.51
CA ALA A 358 -1.51 -30.73 6.08
C ALA A 358 -0.46 -29.65 5.77
N ALA A 359 -0.41 -28.54 6.50
CA ALA A 359 0.65 -27.53 6.34
C ALA A 359 2.02 -28.07 6.81
N ILE A 360 2.05 -28.81 7.92
CA ILE A 360 3.26 -29.46 8.45
C ILE A 360 3.77 -30.54 7.49
N ASP A 361 2.88 -31.39 6.97
CA ASP A 361 3.19 -32.42 5.98
C ASP A 361 3.70 -31.84 4.65
N LEU A 362 3.29 -30.61 4.31
CA LEU A 362 3.77 -29.82 3.17
C LEU A 362 5.04 -29.00 3.47
N GLY A 363 5.64 -29.12 4.65
CA GLY A 363 6.93 -28.52 4.98
C GLY A 363 6.89 -27.10 5.58
N ALA A 364 5.77 -26.68 6.17
CA ALA A 364 5.67 -25.41 6.90
C ALA A 364 6.72 -25.33 8.04
N GLN A 365 7.54 -24.29 8.02
CA GLN A 365 8.53 -23.96 9.05
C GLN A 365 8.02 -22.91 10.05
N GLY A 366 6.81 -22.40 9.82
CA GLY A 366 6.06 -21.53 10.73
C GLY A 366 4.61 -21.46 10.26
N ILE A 367 3.68 -21.21 11.18
CA ILE A 367 2.25 -21.14 10.88
C ILE A 367 1.69 -19.81 11.37
N VAL A 368 0.95 -19.12 10.52
CA VAL A 368 0.21 -17.90 10.89
C VAL A 368 -1.28 -18.16 10.86
N LEU A 369 -1.98 -17.68 11.87
CA LEU A 369 -3.38 -17.99 12.10
C LEU A 369 -4.25 -16.73 11.97
N ALA A 370 -5.11 -16.67 10.97
CA ALA A 370 -6.09 -15.60 10.83
C ALA A 370 -7.34 -15.89 11.70
N GLY A 371 -7.20 -15.68 13.01
CA GLY A 371 -8.21 -16.02 14.01
C GLY A 371 -9.48 -15.17 13.96
N MET A 372 -10.57 -15.67 14.55
CA MET A 372 -11.86 -14.97 14.64
C MET A 372 -11.83 -13.91 15.75
N GLY A 373 -12.25 -12.67 15.45
CA GLY A 373 -12.19 -11.57 16.41
C GLY A 373 -10.74 -11.29 16.83
N ALA A 374 -10.47 -11.27 18.14
CA ALA A 374 -9.13 -11.11 18.70
C ALA A 374 -8.30 -12.42 18.67
N GLY A 375 -8.23 -13.07 17.50
CA GLY A 375 -7.39 -14.26 17.29
C GLY A 375 -7.99 -15.61 17.71
N PHE A 376 -9.28 -15.69 18.04
CA PHE A 376 -9.89 -16.92 18.56
C PHE A 376 -10.07 -18.04 17.52
N TRP A 377 -9.94 -19.29 18.00
CA TRP A 377 -10.20 -20.52 17.25
C TRP A 377 -11.32 -21.34 17.89
N THR A 378 -11.81 -22.36 17.18
CA THR A 378 -12.73 -23.34 17.77
C THR A 378 -11.99 -24.17 18.82
N SER A 379 -12.67 -24.77 19.80
CA SER A 379 -11.99 -25.55 20.86
C SER A 379 -11.11 -26.69 20.31
N LYS A 380 -11.49 -27.28 19.17
CA LYS A 380 -10.66 -28.26 18.45
C LYS A 380 -9.42 -27.62 17.81
N GLY A 381 -9.57 -26.44 17.20
CA GLY A 381 -8.45 -25.69 16.64
C GLY A 381 -7.47 -25.25 17.73
N THR A 382 -7.95 -24.70 18.84
CA THR A 382 -7.10 -24.31 19.99
C THR A 382 -6.31 -25.49 20.56
N GLU A 383 -6.89 -26.69 20.59
CA GLU A 383 -6.18 -27.88 21.05
C GLU A 383 -5.12 -28.37 20.04
N GLU A 384 -5.44 -28.36 18.73
CA GLU A 384 -4.46 -28.67 17.68
C GLU A 384 -3.29 -27.66 17.66
N ILE A 385 -3.56 -26.38 17.93
CA ILE A 385 -2.55 -25.34 18.08
C ILE A 385 -1.62 -25.65 19.28
N ARG A 386 -2.18 -25.98 20.45
CA ARG A 386 -1.37 -26.41 21.61
C ARG A 386 -0.53 -27.64 21.32
N ARG A 387 -1.11 -28.63 20.62
CA ARG A 387 -0.41 -29.84 20.21
C ARG A 387 0.84 -29.50 19.40
N ILE A 388 0.70 -28.65 18.38
CA ILE A 388 1.83 -28.24 17.51
C ILE A 388 2.92 -27.52 18.32
N VAL A 389 2.55 -26.58 19.19
CA VAL A 389 3.49 -25.81 20.02
C VAL A 389 4.18 -26.66 21.11
N HIS A 390 3.61 -27.82 21.47
CA HIS A 390 4.20 -28.75 22.43
C HIS A 390 4.99 -29.90 21.77
N GLU A 391 4.54 -30.39 20.61
CA GLU A 391 5.13 -31.54 19.90
C GLU A 391 6.16 -31.15 18.82
N THR A 392 6.26 -29.87 18.47
CA THR A 392 7.16 -29.39 17.40
C THR A 392 7.79 -28.03 17.75
N ASP A 393 8.95 -27.75 17.17
CA ASP A 393 9.59 -26.42 17.27
C ASP A 393 8.94 -25.36 16.36
N ILE A 394 7.83 -25.65 15.68
CA ILE A 394 7.23 -24.76 14.67
C ILE A 394 6.56 -23.55 15.35
N PRO A 395 7.03 -22.30 15.12
CA PRO A 395 6.39 -21.11 15.66
C PRO A 395 4.98 -20.91 15.10
N VAL A 396 4.00 -20.79 15.99
CA VAL A 396 2.61 -20.52 15.66
C VAL A 396 2.23 -19.10 16.09
N ILE A 397 1.97 -18.23 15.11
CA ILE A 397 1.64 -16.82 15.30
C ILE A 397 0.12 -16.61 15.19
N VAL A 398 -0.49 -16.15 16.28
CA VAL A 398 -1.93 -15.87 16.36
C VAL A 398 -2.21 -14.44 15.92
N SER A 399 -2.69 -14.29 14.69
CA SER A 399 -3.20 -13.04 14.11
C SER A 399 -4.74 -13.09 14.03
N ARG A 400 -5.32 -12.14 13.29
CA ARG A 400 -6.76 -11.83 13.26
C ARG A 400 -7.25 -11.70 11.82
N ARG A 401 -8.45 -12.21 11.52
CA ARG A 401 -9.10 -12.07 10.21
C ARG A 401 -9.82 -10.73 9.95
N PRO A 402 -10.26 -9.92 10.94
CA PRO A 402 -10.77 -8.58 10.67
C PRO A 402 -9.61 -7.58 10.50
N GLU A 403 -9.85 -6.50 9.75
CA GLU A 403 -8.83 -5.47 9.43
C GLU A 403 -8.32 -4.68 10.65
N GLY A 404 -9.06 -4.66 11.78
CA GLY A 404 -8.62 -4.18 13.11
C GLY A 404 -8.88 -5.22 14.23
N GLY A 405 -8.24 -5.19 15.40
CA GLY A 405 -7.21 -4.25 15.86
C GLY A 405 -5.97 -4.90 16.49
N PHE A 406 -6.09 -5.66 17.58
CA PHE A 406 -4.94 -6.22 18.30
C PHE A 406 -5.14 -7.68 18.73
N VAL A 407 -4.07 -8.47 18.74
CA VAL A 407 -3.97 -9.80 19.37
C VAL A 407 -2.75 -9.83 20.28
N GLY A 408 -2.97 -9.83 21.60
CA GLY A 408 -1.90 -9.91 22.60
C GLY A 408 -1.41 -11.34 22.86
N PRO A 409 -0.52 -11.54 23.85
CA PRO A 409 -0.01 -12.85 24.24
C PRO A 409 -1.14 -13.81 24.58
N CYS A 410 -1.01 -15.09 24.20
CA CYS A 410 -2.02 -16.11 24.46
C CYS A 410 -1.39 -17.45 24.88
N GLU A 411 -2.17 -18.31 25.53
CA GLU A 411 -1.67 -19.61 26.05
C GLU A 411 -1.30 -20.61 24.95
N ALA A 412 -1.88 -20.46 23.74
CA ALA A 412 -1.75 -21.43 22.66
C ALA A 412 -0.62 -21.09 21.66
N GLY A 413 -0.12 -19.85 21.64
CA GLY A 413 0.84 -19.40 20.65
C GLY A 413 1.26 -17.94 20.85
N ILE A 414 1.96 -17.37 19.87
CA ILE A 414 2.55 -16.03 19.96
C ILE A 414 1.57 -14.98 19.43
N GLY A 415 1.29 -13.92 20.19
CA GLY A 415 0.36 -12.86 19.76
C GLY A 415 0.95 -11.99 18.64
N ALA A 416 0.23 -11.83 17.52
CA ALA A 416 0.71 -11.04 16.36
C ALA A 416 0.70 -9.51 16.58
N GLY A 417 0.19 -9.04 17.72
CA GLY A 417 0.00 -7.62 18.02
C GLY A 417 -0.96 -6.95 17.03
N PHE A 418 -0.48 -5.91 16.35
CA PHE A 418 -1.23 -5.19 15.31
C PHE A 418 -1.06 -5.77 13.90
N LEU A 419 -0.25 -6.82 13.69
CA LEU A 419 0.00 -7.35 12.35
C LEU A 419 -1.15 -8.22 11.86
N ASN A 420 -1.67 -7.89 10.67
CA ASN A 420 -2.58 -8.73 9.91
C ASN A 420 -1.86 -10.02 9.42
N PRO A 421 -2.59 -11.06 8.95
CA PRO A 421 -2.00 -12.37 8.72
C PRO A 421 -0.88 -12.37 7.66
N GLN A 422 -1.03 -11.61 6.58
CA GLN A 422 -0.04 -11.54 5.50
C GLN A 422 1.26 -10.84 5.95
N LYS A 423 1.18 -9.79 6.77
CA LYS A 423 2.37 -9.14 7.35
C LYS A 423 2.99 -9.95 8.49
N ALA A 424 2.18 -10.61 9.30
CA ALA A 424 2.67 -11.56 10.30
C ALA A 424 3.46 -12.70 9.64
N ARG A 425 3.00 -13.21 8.49
CA ARG A 425 3.75 -14.18 7.68
C ARG A 425 5.12 -13.63 7.27
N ILE A 426 5.18 -12.42 6.70
CA ILE A 426 6.45 -11.82 6.26
C ILE A 426 7.42 -11.63 7.42
N GLN A 427 6.97 -11.11 8.56
CA GLN A 427 7.83 -10.92 9.73
C GLN A 427 8.33 -12.27 10.29
N LEU A 428 7.54 -13.34 10.22
CA LEU A 428 7.96 -14.69 10.61
C LEU A 428 8.97 -15.30 9.62
N GLN A 429 8.75 -15.16 8.31
CA GLN A 429 9.68 -15.63 7.28
C GLN A 429 11.06 -14.98 7.42
N LEU A 430 11.11 -13.69 7.76
CA LEU A 430 12.35 -12.95 8.03
C LEU A 430 13.04 -13.40 9.32
N ALA A 431 12.28 -13.70 10.38
CA ALA A 431 12.81 -14.22 11.64
C ALA A 431 13.40 -15.64 11.50
N LEU A 432 12.73 -16.51 10.74
CA LEU A 432 13.22 -17.86 10.42
C LEU A 432 14.47 -17.83 9.52
N GLU A 433 14.48 -17.00 8.48
CA GLU A 433 15.66 -16.79 7.60
C GLU A 433 16.88 -16.29 8.39
N THR A 434 16.66 -15.43 9.39
CA THR A 434 17.70 -14.92 10.30
C THR A 434 17.96 -15.82 11.52
N LYS A 435 17.35 -17.02 11.57
CA LYS A 435 17.55 -18.07 12.57
C LYS A 435 17.25 -17.65 14.01
N MET A 436 16.19 -16.87 14.20
CA MET A 436 15.64 -16.59 15.53
C MET A 436 14.98 -17.86 16.10
N ASP A 437 15.19 -18.12 17.39
CA ASP A 437 14.45 -19.13 18.15
C ASP A 437 13.04 -18.65 18.54
N ASN A 438 12.22 -19.54 19.11
CA ASN A 438 10.83 -19.24 19.42
C ASN A 438 10.66 -18.15 20.51
N ASP A 439 11.61 -17.98 21.43
CA ASP A 439 11.57 -16.89 22.42
C ASP A 439 11.93 -15.54 21.77
N ALA A 440 12.92 -15.52 20.87
CA ALA A 440 13.28 -14.34 20.09
C ALA A 440 12.18 -13.94 19.09
N ILE A 441 11.48 -14.91 18.49
CA ILE A 441 10.28 -14.70 17.67
C ILE A 441 9.14 -14.16 18.55
N LYS A 442 8.92 -14.71 19.74
CA LYS A 442 7.89 -14.22 20.67
C LYS A 442 8.13 -12.76 21.06
N ALA A 443 9.34 -12.42 21.49
CA ALA A 443 9.72 -11.05 21.84
C ALA A 443 9.63 -10.06 20.65
N LEU A 444 9.88 -10.53 19.42
CA LEU A 444 9.73 -9.75 18.18
C LEU A 444 8.26 -9.40 17.86
N PHE A 445 7.33 -10.32 18.10
CA PHE A 445 5.90 -10.13 17.80
C PHE A 445 5.14 -9.42 18.91
N GLU A 446 5.34 -9.84 20.16
CA GLU A 446 4.61 -9.33 21.32
C GLU A 446 5.15 -7.95 21.79
N HIS A 447 6.44 -7.67 21.53
CA HIS A 447 7.15 -6.42 21.79
C HIS A 447 7.09 -5.93 23.25
N SER A 448 8.19 -6.14 23.98
CA SER A 448 8.39 -5.73 25.38
C SER A 448 8.15 -4.22 25.59
N GLY A 449 6.92 -3.85 25.95
CA GLY A 449 6.48 -2.46 26.10
C GLY A 449 5.10 -2.11 25.52
N VAL A 450 4.38 -3.05 24.91
CA VAL A 450 2.97 -2.86 24.45
C VAL A 450 1.96 -3.68 25.28
N HIS A 451 2.29 -3.95 26.55
CA HIS A 451 1.49 -4.72 27.51
C HIS A 451 1.40 -3.98 28.84
#